data_AF-A0A165N803-F1
#
_entry.id   AF-A0A165N803-F1
#
_cell.length_a   1.000
_cell.length_b   1.000
_cell.length_c   1.000
_cell.angle_alpha   90.00
_cell.angle_beta   90.00
_cell.angle_gamma   90.00
#
_symmetry.space_group_name_H-M   'P 1'
#
loop_
_entity.id
_entity.type
_entity.pdbx_description
1 polymer ?
#
loop_
_entity_poly.entity_id
_entity_poly.type
_entity_poly.pdbx_seq_one_letter_code
_entity_poly.pdbx_strand_id
1 'polypeptide(L)'
;MTLYDLANPTRFLKLVKAVLPWLIVATVAALAVGLYFAFFVAPEDYQQGQTVRIMFVHVPAAQLALMCYAMMALSSIGSLVWKHPLADVSAKASAPIGAAFTFLALFSGAVWGKPMWGTFWVWDARLTSFLVLLIMYLGIIALWKAIEDPIKAAKVNAIITLVGVINVIIIKFSVEWWNTLHQPPSIIRADGPAIHSSILIPLGLMALAFVLLFVTLHLMSMRNEIMRRRIRAMRMRAASVAPAASSSTVTKAAPAGAR
;
A
#
# COMPACT_ATOMS: atom_id res chain seq x y z
N MET A 1 -18.32 18.88 10.44
CA MET A 1 -18.34 17.87 9.36
C MET A 1 -18.26 16.52 10.04
N THR A 2 -19.30 15.69 9.94
CA THR A 2 -19.33 14.37 10.59
C THR A 2 -18.53 13.36 9.78
N LEU A 3 -18.07 12.26 10.40
CA LEU A 3 -17.35 11.19 9.69
C LEU A 3 -18.17 10.60 8.53
N TYR A 4 -19.50 10.53 8.66
CA TYR A 4 -20.41 10.07 7.60
C TYR A 4 -20.40 10.98 6.37
N ASP A 5 -20.19 12.29 6.55
CA ASP A 5 -20.14 13.25 5.44
C ASP A 5 -18.97 12.99 4.48
N LEU A 6 -17.90 12.34 4.97
CA LEU A 6 -16.71 11.99 4.19
C LEU A 6 -16.92 10.76 3.29
N ALA A 7 -18.01 10.01 3.46
CA ALA A 7 -18.38 8.98 2.50
C ALA A 7 -18.70 9.58 1.11
N ASN A 8 -19.10 10.86 1.04
CA ASN A 8 -19.33 11.54 -0.24
C ASN A 8 -17.99 11.83 -0.96
N PRO A 9 -17.74 11.29 -2.17
CA PRO A 9 -16.47 11.47 -2.86
C PRO A 9 -16.11 12.94 -3.15
N THR A 10 -17.10 13.81 -3.38
CA THR A 10 -16.84 15.23 -3.62
C THR A 10 -16.40 15.95 -2.35
N ARG A 11 -17.01 15.62 -1.21
CA ARG A 11 -16.62 16.18 0.09
C ARG A 11 -15.25 15.67 0.52
N PHE A 12 -14.99 14.37 0.35
CA PHE A 12 -13.66 13.78 0.55
C PHE A 12 -12.59 14.49 -0.27
N LEU A 13 -12.82 14.72 -1.56
CA LEU A 13 -11.86 15.42 -2.42
C LEU A 13 -11.58 16.87 -1.99
N LYS A 14 -12.60 17.58 -1.48
CA LYS A 14 -12.41 18.92 -0.91
C LYS A 14 -11.50 18.88 0.31
N LEU A 15 -11.74 17.94 1.23
CA LEU A 15 -10.88 17.72 2.40
C LEU A 15 -9.44 17.39 1.98
N VAL A 16 -9.27 16.40 1.09
CA VAL A 16 -7.94 16.00 0.62
C VAL A 16 -7.22 17.19 -0.04
N LYS A 17 -7.91 18.00 -0.85
CA LYS A 17 -7.29 19.19 -1.46
C LYS A 17 -6.76 20.18 -0.41
N ALA A 18 -7.48 20.36 0.70
CA ALA A 18 -7.08 21.28 1.77
C ALA A 18 -5.94 20.73 2.64
N VAL A 19 -5.99 19.44 2.96
CA VAL A 19 -5.05 18.81 3.92
C VAL A 19 -3.75 18.37 3.25
N LEU A 20 -3.79 17.97 1.97
CA LEU A 20 -2.66 17.36 1.29
C LEU A 20 -1.38 18.21 1.25
N PRO A 21 -1.40 19.54 0.98
CA PRO A 21 -0.18 20.35 0.99
C PRO A 21 0.53 20.33 2.35
N TRP A 22 -0.24 20.41 3.45
CA TRP A 22 0.30 20.35 4.80
C TRP A 22 0.86 18.98 5.14
N LEU A 23 0.18 17.91 4.71
CA LEU A 23 0.71 16.54 4.85
C LEU A 23 2.00 16.33 4.08
N ILE A 24 2.14 16.90 2.88
CA ILE A 24 3.37 16.82 2.10
C ILE A 24 4.51 17.53 2.86
N VAL A 25 4.28 18.75 3.34
CA VAL A 25 5.28 19.49 4.13
C VAL A 25 5.66 18.71 5.39
N ALA A 26 4.68 18.21 6.13
CA ALA A 26 4.92 17.41 7.34
C ALA A 26 5.69 16.12 7.04
N THR A 27 5.37 15.44 5.93
CA THR A 27 6.07 14.22 5.49
C THR A 27 7.52 14.52 5.15
N VAL A 28 7.78 15.56 4.36
CA VAL A 28 9.15 15.95 3.97
C VAL A 28 9.96 16.36 5.20
N ALA A 29 9.38 17.16 6.10
CA ALA A 29 10.03 17.57 7.34
C ALA A 29 10.33 16.38 8.25
N ALA A 30 9.37 15.47 8.45
CA ALA A 30 9.55 14.29 9.27
C ALA A 30 10.60 13.34 8.69
N LEU A 31 10.64 13.14 7.36
CA LEU A 31 11.68 12.36 6.70
C LEU A 31 13.06 13.01 6.86
N ALA A 32 13.17 14.33 6.68
CA ALA A 32 14.44 15.04 6.84
C ALA A 32 14.98 14.91 8.28
N VAL A 33 14.12 15.14 9.28
CA VAL A 33 14.49 15.00 10.70
C VAL A 33 14.80 13.54 11.03
N GLY A 34 13.96 12.60 10.62
CA GLY A 34 14.15 11.17 10.88
C GLY A 34 15.46 10.65 10.28
N LEU A 35 15.75 11.00 9.02
CA LEU A 35 17.00 10.62 8.36
C LEU A 35 18.21 11.29 9.02
N TYR A 36 18.11 12.57 9.40
CA TYR A 36 19.19 13.24 10.12
C TYR A 36 19.52 12.52 11.43
N PHE A 37 18.50 12.19 12.23
CA PHE A 37 18.70 11.46 13.48
C PHE A 37 19.23 10.04 13.24
N ALA A 38 18.72 9.34 12.23
CA ALA A 38 19.12 7.98 11.89
C ALA A 38 20.59 7.87 11.42
N PHE A 39 21.09 8.86 10.67
CA PHE A 39 22.42 8.81 10.04
C PHE A 39 23.51 9.63 10.73
N PHE A 40 23.15 10.64 11.53
CA PHE A 40 24.14 11.54 12.13
C PHE A 40 24.07 11.61 13.66
N VAL A 41 22.93 11.30 14.28
CA VAL A 41 22.75 11.41 15.74
C VAL A 41 22.78 10.04 16.42
N ALA A 42 22.16 9.02 15.81
CA ALA A 42 22.11 7.68 16.36
C ALA A 42 23.54 7.12 16.52
N PRO A 43 23.90 6.62 17.72
CA PRO A 43 25.18 5.97 17.95
C PRO A 43 25.24 4.62 17.22
N GLU A 44 26.45 4.08 17.10
CA GLU A 44 26.62 2.68 16.71
C GLU A 44 26.02 1.76 17.77
N ASP A 45 25.45 0.65 17.33
CA ASP A 45 25.01 -0.40 18.24
C ASP A 45 26.20 -1.27 18.67
N TYR A 46 26.20 -1.71 19.92
CA TYR A 46 27.29 -2.52 20.47
C TYR A 46 27.53 -3.84 19.72
N GLN A 47 26.46 -4.49 19.23
CA GLN A 47 26.55 -5.75 18.50
C GLN A 47 26.55 -5.55 16.98
N GLN A 48 25.79 -4.57 16.49
CA GLN A 48 25.57 -4.39 15.05
C GLN A 48 26.48 -3.33 14.43
N GLY A 49 27.20 -2.56 15.24
CA GLY A 49 28.01 -1.41 14.79
C GLY A 49 27.19 -0.43 13.96
N GLN A 50 27.74 0.03 12.85
CA GLN A 50 27.07 0.93 11.89
C GLN A 50 25.89 0.29 11.14
N THR A 51 25.77 -1.05 11.12
CA THR A 51 24.70 -1.72 10.36
C THR A 51 23.31 -1.51 10.98
N VAL A 52 23.24 -1.11 12.24
CA VAL A 52 21.99 -0.70 12.92
C VAL A 52 21.25 0.40 12.15
N ARG A 53 21.95 1.22 11.36
CA ARG A 53 21.31 2.27 10.57
C ARG A 53 20.30 1.75 9.54
N ILE A 54 20.49 0.52 9.05
CA ILE A 54 19.54 -0.13 8.14
C ILE A 54 18.19 -0.35 8.83
N MET A 55 18.19 -0.62 10.14
CA MET A 55 16.99 -0.82 10.96
C MET A 55 16.03 0.37 10.85
N PHE A 56 16.54 1.59 10.82
CA PHE A 56 15.74 2.82 10.77
C PHE A 56 14.92 2.96 9.48
N VAL A 57 15.25 2.20 8.44
CA VAL A 57 14.48 2.13 7.18
C VAL A 57 13.72 0.81 7.11
N HIS A 58 14.40 -0.30 7.42
CA HIS A 58 13.85 -1.65 7.31
C HIS A 58 12.62 -1.86 8.20
N VAL A 59 12.74 -1.53 9.50
CA VAL A 59 11.67 -1.81 10.47
C VAL A 59 10.40 -0.99 10.18
N PRO A 60 10.48 0.33 9.93
CA PRO A 60 9.33 1.08 9.47
C PRO A 60 8.74 0.53 8.16
N ALA A 61 9.56 0.15 7.18
CA ALA A 61 9.06 -0.44 5.93
C ALA A 61 8.28 -1.74 6.17
N ALA A 62 8.83 -2.66 6.98
CA ALA A 62 8.18 -3.92 7.32
C ALA A 62 6.84 -3.70 8.05
N GLN A 63 6.80 -2.74 8.99
CA GLN A 63 5.56 -2.38 9.67
C GLN A 63 4.52 -1.80 8.71
N LEU A 64 4.93 -0.88 7.82
CA LEU A 64 4.03 -0.26 6.84
C LEU A 64 3.51 -1.28 5.82
N ALA A 65 4.30 -2.28 5.43
CA ALA A 65 3.86 -3.38 4.58
C ALA A 65 2.64 -4.12 5.18
N LEU A 66 2.67 -4.38 6.49
CA LEU A 66 1.56 -5.04 7.19
C LEU A 66 0.38 -4.09 7.44
N MET A 67 0.65 -2.83 7.80
CA MET A 67 -0.39 -1.81 8.00
C MET A 67 -1.17 -1.54 6.71
N CYS A 68 -0.50 -1.48 5.56
CA CYS A 68 -1.16 -1.33 4.26
C CYS A 68 -2.13 -2.49 4.00
N TYR A 69 -1.73 -3.73 4.34
CA TYR A 69 -2.55 -4.91 4.11
C TYR A 69 -3.75 -4.91 5.06
N ALA A 70 -3.54 -4.56 6.33
CA ALA A 70 -4.62 -4.38 7.30
C ALA A 70 -5.61 -3.30 6.85
N MET A 71 -5.13 -2.17 6.33
CA MET A 71 -5.99 -1.13 5.76
C MET A 71 -6.80 -1.66 4.57
N MET A 72 -6.22 -2.47 3.70
CA MET A 72 -6.95 -3.12 2.59
C MET A 72 -7.99 -4.09 3.10
N ALA A 73 -7.70 -4.88 4.14
CA ALA A 73 -8.64 -5.80 4.75
C ALA A 73 -9.83 -5.04 5.36
N LEU A 74 -9.58 -4.01 6.18
CA LEU A 74 -10.63 -3.15 6.75
C LEU A 74 -11.47 -2.47 5.65
N SER A 75 -10.81 -1.98 4.59
CA SER A 75 -11.47 -1.41 3.43
C SER A 75 -12.32 -2.45 2.68
N SER A 76 -11.88 -3.71 2.61
CA SER A 76 -12.61 -4.81 1.99
C SER A 76 -13.88 -5.15 2.78
N ILE A 77 -13.81 -5.19 4.11
CA ILE A 77 -15.00 -5.31 4.98
C ILE A 77 -15.93 -4.11 4.77
N GLY A 78 -15.36 -2.89 4.77
CA GLY A 78 -16.03 -1.64 4.43
C GLY A 78 -16.88 -1.72 3.15
N SER A 79 -16.28 -2.28 2.10
CA SER A 79 -16.88 -2.43 0.79
C SER A 79 -17.95 -3.54 0.74
N LEU A 80 -17.73 -4.67 1.40
CA LEU A 80 -18.63 -5.83 1.32
C LEU A 80 -19.84 -5.71 2.25
N VAL A 81 -19.63 -5.26 3.49
CA VAL A 81 -20.66 -5.20 4.53
C VAL A 81 -21.50 -3.93 4.38
N TRP A 82 -20.85 -2.77 4.36
CA TRP A 82 -21.55 -1.48 4.36
C TRP A 82 -21.69 -0.84 2.98
N LYS A 83 -21.12 -1.45 1.93
CA LYS A 83 -21.06 -0.87 0.58
C LYS A 83 -20.51 0.56 0.58
N HIS A 84 -19.51 0.82 1.43
CA HIS A 84 -18.98 2.17 1.62
C HIS A 84 -18.31 2.67 0.33
N PRO A 85 -18.71 3.84 -0.20
CA PRO A 85 -18.39 4.29 -1.57
C PRO A 85 -16.90 4.59 -1.84
N LEU A 86 -16.09 4.73 -0.79
CA LEU A 86 -14.64 4.95 -0.89
C LEU A 86 -13.80 3.77 -0.42
N ALA A 87 -14.44 2.69 0.05
CA ALA A 87 -13.71 1.60 0.68
C ALA A 87 -12.93 0.80 -0.37
N ASP A 88 -13.54 0.45 -1.50
CA ASP A 88 -12.83 -0.21 -2.60
C ASP A 88 -11.76 0.70 -3.26
N VAL A 89 -12.00 2.01 -3.29
CA VAL A 89 -11.01 3.02 -3.70
C VAL A 89 -9.79 2.97 -2.78
N SER A 90 -10.00 2.95 -1.46
CA SER A 90 -8.95 2.81 -0.47
C SER A 90 -8.19 1.49 -0.66
N ALA A 91 -8.88 0.35 -0.71
CA ALA A 91 -8.23 -0.95 -0.91
C ALA A 91 -7.35 -0.98 -2.17
N LYS A 92 -7.86 -0.46 -3.29
CA LYS A 92 -7.12 -0.37 -4.55
C LYS A 92 -5.91 0.56 -4.48
N ALA A 93 -6.06 1.70 -3.79
CA ALA A 93 -5.00 2.69 -3.65
C ALA A 93 -3.85 2.22 -2.76
N SER A 94 -4.14 1.44 -1.72
CA SER A 94 -3.13 0.90 -0.78
C SER A 94 -2.25 -0.17 -1.41
N ALA A 95 -2.79 -1.00 -2.32
CA ALA A 95 -2.09 -2.18 -2.85
C ALA A 95 -0.68 -1.89 -3.43
N PRO A 96 -0.48 -0.91 -4.35
CA PRO A 96 0.85 -0.60 -4.86
C PRO A 96 1.80 -0.01 -3.81
N ILE A 97 1.26 0.73 -2.82
CA ILE A 97 2.06 1.31 -1.74
C ILE A 97 2.56 0.21 -0.81
N GLY A 98 1.67 -0.71 -0.42
CA GLY A 98 2.02 -1.89 0.35
C GLY A 98 3.03 -2.79 -0.37
N ALA A 99 2.88 -3.02 -1.67
CA ALA A 99 3.85 -3.76 -2.49
C ALA A 99 5.26 -3.13 -2.43
N ALA A 100 5.35 -1.81 -2.54
CA ALA A 100 6.62 -1.09 -2.49
C ALA A 100 7.29 -1.20 -1.11
N PHE A 101 6.53 -1.07 -0.02
CA PHE A 101 7.07 -1.25 1.33
C PHE A 101 7.47 -2.70 1.61
N THR A 102 6.71 -3.70 1.12
CA THR A 102 7.09 -5.11 1.24
C THR A 102 8.39 -5.39 0.49
N PHE A 103 8.54 -4.87 -0.74
CA PHE A 103 9.80 -4.98 -1.49
C PHE A 103 10.96 -4.31 -0.75
N LEU A 104 10.76 -3.08 -0.28
CA LEU A 104 11.77 -2.35 0.49
C LEU A 104 12.18 -3.12 1.76
N ALA A 105 11.23 -3.71 2.48
CA ALA A 105 11.49 -4.53 3.66
C ALA A 105 12.28 -5.81 3.30
N LEU A 106 11.90 -6.53 2.25
CA LEU A 106 12.63 -7.73 1.79
C LEU A 106 14.06 -7.38 1.37
N PHE A 107 14.23 -6.33 0.56
CA PHE A 107 15.54 -5.90 0.09
C PHE A 107 16.44 -5.42 1.22
N SER A 108 15.97 -4.47 2.03
CA SER A 108 16.74 -3.97 3.17
C SER A 108 17.01 -5.05 4.23
N GLY A 109 16.07 -5.98 4.42
CA GLY A 109 16.22 -7.11 5.34
C GLY A 109 17.30 -8.08 4.86
N ALA A 110 17.34 -8.39 3.56
CA ALA A 110 18.40 -9.22 2.99
C ALA A 110 19.78 -8.55 3.14
N VAL A 111 19.88 -7.25 2.82
CA VAL A 111 21.12 -6.47 2.97
C VAL A 111 21.57 -6.43 4.43
N TRP A 112 20.66 -6.22 5.37
CA TRP A 112 20.95 -6.25 6.81
C TRP A 112 21.31 -7.64 7.31
N GLY A 113 20.73 -8.68 6.71
CA GLY A 113 20.94 -10.05 7.15
C GLY A 113 22.33 -10.60 6.84
N LYS A 114 22.96 -10.12 5.77
CA LYS A 114 24.31 -10.57 5.40
C LYS A 114 25.36 -10.32 6.52
N PRO A 115 25.51 -9.11 7.08
CA PRO A 115 26.45 -8.88 8.17
C PRO A 115 26.01 -9.50 9.50
N MET A 116 24.70 -9.59 9.77
CA MET A 116 24.19 -10.07 11.07
C MET A 116 24.15 -11.59 11.21
N TRP A 117 23.82 -12.30 10.13
CA TRP A 117 23.57 -13.75 10.15
C TRP A 117 24.35 -14.50 9.05
N GLY A 118 25.25 -13.83 8.33
CA GLY A 118 26.13 -14.44 7.32
C GLY A 118 25.47 -14.74 5.96
N THR A 119 24.16 -14.53 5.81
CA THR A 119 23.40 -14.83 4.59
C THR A 119 22.37 -13.76 4.26
N PHE A 120 22.09 -13.57 2.96
CA PHE A 120 21.04 -12.67 2.48
C PHE A 120 19.64 -13.27 2.59
N TRP A 121 19.55 -14.61 2.64
CA TRP A 121 18.27 -15.31 2.63
C TRP A 121 18.35 -16.67 3.33
N VAL A 122 17.27 -17.01 4.02
CA VAL A 122 16.93 -18.37 4.44
C VAL A 122 15.45 -18.59 4.22
N TRP A 123 15.05 -19.84 4.03
CA TRP A 123 13.66 -20.23 3.84
C TRP A 123 12.94 -20.43 5.18
N ASP A 124 13.03 -19.45 6.07
CA ASP A 124 12.31 -19.48 7.35
C ASP A 124 10.86 -18.97 7.21
N ALA A 125 10.06 -19.18 8.26
CA ALA A 125 8.65 -18.81 8.26
C ALA A 125 8.41 -17.30 8.06
N ARG A 126 9.28 -16.44 8.60
CA ARG A 126 9.14 -14.98 8.53
C ARG A 126 9.45 -14.46 7.14
N LEU A 127 10.62 -14.82 6.61
CA LEU A 127 11.10 -14.37 5.31
C LEU A 127 10.18 -14.89 4.20
N THR A 128 9.83 -16.18 4.26
CA THR A 128 8.95 -16.80 3.27
C THR A 128 7.56 -16.17 3.28
N SER A 129 6.94 -15.95 4.45
CA SER A 129 5.61 -15.32 4.52
C SER A 129 5.62 -13.85 4.09
N PHE A 130 6.72 -13.12 4.28
CA PHE A 130 6.91 -11.76 3.72
C PHE A 130 7.08 -11.77 2.20
N LEU A 131 7.76 -12.76 1.62
CA LEU A 131 7.81 -12.95 0.16
C LEU A 131 6.42 -13.27 -0.40
N VAL A 132 5.68 -14.16 0.26
CA VAL A 132 4.29 -14.46 -0.09
C VAL A 132 3.43 -13.20 -0.02
N LEU A 133 3.63 -12.34 0.98
CA LEU A 133 2.95 -11.04 1.07
C LEU A 133 3.21 -10.16 -0.16
N LEU A 134 4.46 -10.09 -0.65
CA LEU A 134 4.77 -9.34 -1.87
C LEU A 134 4.01 -9.90 -3.07
N ILE A 135 4.04 -11.23 -3.25
CA ILE A 135 3.31 -11.91 -4.34
C ILE A 135 1.81 -11.65 -4.24
N MET A 136 1.23 -11.68 -3.04
CA MET A 136 -0.18 -11.37 -2.82
C MET A 136 -0.52 -9.94 -3.23
N TYR A 137 0.30 -8.95 -2.87
CA TYR A 137 0.12 -7.57 -3.32
C TYR A 137 0.14 -7.46 -4.85
N LEU A 138 1.13 -8.08 -5.50
CA LEU A 138 1.22 -8.09 -6.95
C LEU A 138 0.01 -8.77 -7.60
N GLY A 139 -0.46 -9.88 -7.02
CA GLY A 139 -1.67 -10.58 -7.45
C GLY A 139 -2.92 -9.71 -7.36
N ILE A 140 -3.11 -8.97 -6.26
CA ILE A 140 -4.22 -8.02 -6.08
C ILE A 140 -4.13 -6.89 -7.12
N ILE A 141 -2.93 -6.34 -7.36
CA ILE A 141 -2.72 -5.31 -8.39
C ILE A 141 -3.06 -5.86 -9.78
N ALA A 142 -2.67 -7.09 -10.09
CA ALA A 142 -2.98 -7.75 -11.36
C ALA A 142 -4.48 -7.99 -11.53
N LEU A 143 -5.17 -8.48 -10.49
CA LEU A 143 -6.62 -8.71 -10.52
C LEU A 143 -7.41 -7.42 -10.77
N TRP A 144 -6.99 -6.29 -10.17
CA TRP A 144 -7.58 -4.99 -10.44
C TRP A 144 -7.42 -4.52 -11.89
N LYS A 145 -6.39 -5.00 -12.60
CA LYS A 145 -6.15 -4.69 -14.01
C LYS A 145 -6.82 -5.68 -14.97
N ALA A 146 -6.92 -6.94 -14.58
CA ALA A 146 -7.42 -8.03 -15.42
C ALA A 146 -8.95 -8.06 -15.53
N ILE A 147 -9.68 -7.61 -14.51
CA ILE A 147 -11.14 -7.62 -14.51
C ILE A 147 -11.66 -6.25 -14.99
N GLU A 148 -12.34 -6.25 -16.15
CA GLU A 148 -12.85 -5.02 -16.78
C GLU A 148 -13.98 -4.35 -15.99
N ASP A 149 -14.94 -5.15 -15.51
CA ASP A 149 -16.05 -4.69 -14.68
C ASP A 149 -15.53 -4.22 -13.31
N PRO A 150 -15.60 -2.91 -12.99
CA PRO A 150 -15.08 -2.37 -11.74
C PRO A 150 -15.75 -2.93 -10.49
N ILE A 151 -17.04 -3.25 -10.56
CA ILE A 151 -17.83 -3.75 -9.43
C ILE A 151 -17.41 -5.19 -9.15
N LYS A 152 -17.31 -6.01 -10.21
CA LYS A 152 -16.80 -7.39 -10.11
C LYS A 152 -15.35 -7.40 -9.62
N ALA A 153 -14.49 -6.52 -10.16
CA ALA A 153 -13.09 -6.39 -9.75
C ALA A 153 -12.98 -6.06 -8.25
N ALA A 154 -13.79 -5.10 -7.77
CA ALA A 154 -13.82 -4.73 -6.36
C ALA A 154 -14.21 -5.89 -5.45
N LYS A 155 -15.27 -6.63 -5.82
CA LYS A 155 -15.74 -7.77 -5.03
C LYS A 155 -14.71 -8.90 -4.96
N VAL A 156 -14.12 -9.28 -6.09
CA VAL A 156 -13.11 -10.34 -6.15
C VAL A 156 -11.86 -9.96 -5.34
N ASN A 157 -11.35 -8.74 -5.54
CA ASN A 157 -10.20 -8.25 -4.79
C ASN A 157 -10.48 -8.18 -3.29
N ALA A 158 -11.67 -7.76 -2.88
CA ALA A 158 -12.06 -7.71 -1.47
C ALA A 158 -12.01 -9.11 -0.82
N ILE A 159 -12.58 -10.12 -1.48
CA ILE A 159 -12.58 -11.50 -0.95
C ILE A 159 -11.15 -12.04 -0.83
N ILE A 160 -10.34 -11.91 -1.89
CA ILE A 160 -8.95 -12.39 -1.90
C ILE A 160 -8.11 -11.67 -0.83
N THR A 161 -8.31 -10.36 -0.68
CA THR A 161 -7.61 -9.58 0.36
C THR A 161 -7.93 -10.13 1.76
N LEU A 162 -9.20 -10.41 2.05
CA LEU A 162 -9.63 -10.94 3.35
C LEU A 162 -9.08 -12.33 3.63
N VAL A 163 -9.09 -13.24 2.65
CA VAL A 163 -8.43 -14.56 2.79
C VAL A 163 -6.95 -14.39 3.11
N GLY A 164 -6.28 -13.43 2.46
CA GLY A 164 -4.87 -13.15 2.70
C GLY A 164 -4.52 -12.60 4.09
N VAL A 165 -5.49 -12.18 4.90
CA VAL A 165 -5.24 -11.80 6.31
C VAL A 165 -4.62 -12.94 7.10
N ILE A 166 -4.88 -14.20 6.71
CA ILE A 166 -4.24 -15.38 7.29
C ILE A 166 -2.71 -15.27 7.20
N ASN A 167 -2.17 -14.82 6.06
CA ASN A 167 -0.73 -14.64 5.91
C ASN A 167 -0.19 -13.51 6.80
N VAL A 168 -0.96 -12.43 7.03
CA VAL A 168 -0.57 -11.35 7.96
C VAL A 168 -0.48 -11.87 9.40
N ILE A 169 -1.39 -12.76 9.81
CA ILE A 169 -1.35 -13.42 11.12
C ILE A 169 -0.12 -14.31 11.22
N ILE A 170 0.13 -15.15 10.20
CA ILE A 170 1.33 -16.00 10.12
C ILE A 170 2.58 -15.15 10.26
N ILE A 171 2.69 -14.05 9.50
CA ILE A 171 3.82 -13.12 9.63
C ILE A 171 3.91 -12.65 11.08
N LYS A 172 2.86 -12.07 11.66
CA LYS A 172 2.93 -11.48 13.02
C LYS A 172 3.52 -12.48 14.03
N PHE A 173 3.01 -13.70 14.05
CA PHE A 173 3.39 -14.72 15.03
C PHE A 173 4.54 -15.64 14.58
N SER A 174 5.12 -15.46 13.38
CA SER A 174 6.10 -16.40 12.84
C SER A 174 7.36 -16.56 13.71
N VAL A 175 7.72 -15.53 14.48
CA VAL A 175 8.89 -15.53 15.39
C VAL A 175 8.60 -16.17 16.74
N GLU A 176 7.31 -16.33 17.08
CA GLU A 176 6.86 -17.00 18.31
C GLU A 176 6.60 -18.48 18.04
N TRP A 177 6.07 -18.81 16.85
CA TRP A 177 5.73 -20.18 16.46
C TRP A 177 6.89 -21.00 15.93
N TRP A 178 7.91 -20.37 15.35
CA TRP A 178 9.06 -21.06 14.76
C TRP A 178 10.40 -20.43 15.14
N ASN A 179 11.45 -21.24 15.07
CA ASN A 179 12.82 -20.75 15.09
C ASN A 179 13.12 -20.02 13.77
N THR A 180 13.34 -18.70 13.85
CA THR A 180 13.66 -17.85 12.70
C THR A 180 14.97 -17.11 12.96
N LEU A 181 15.64 -16.64 11.91
CA LEU A 181 16.79 -15.73 12.09
C LEU A 181 16.37 -14.38 12.69
N HIS A 182 15.08 -14.03 12.56
CA HIS A 182 14.54 -12.81 13.12
C HIS A 182 14.44 -12.86 14.64
N GLN A 183 14.87 -11.76 15.23
CA GLN A 183 14.80 -11.55 16.67
C GLN A 183 13.32 -11.35 17.10
N PRO A 184 12.96 -11.74 18.33
CA PRO A 184 11.67 -11.42 18.91
C PRO A 184 11.39 -9.90 18.95
N PRO A 185 10.13 -9.47 19.09
CA PRO A 185 9.75 -8.06 19.11
C PRO A 185 10.55 -7.27 20.16
N SER A 186 11.23 -6.20 19.73
CA SER A 186 12.09 -5.39 20.62
C SER A 186 11.51 -4.02 20.99
N ILE A 187 10.44 -3.59 20.31
CA ILE A 187 9.85 -2.24 20.46
C ILE A 187 8.57 -2.26 21.30
N ILE A 188 7.64 -3.19 21.00
CA ILE A 188 6.38 -3.34 21.71
C ILE A 188 6.43 -4.67 22.47
N ARG A 189 6.70 -4.59 23.77
CA ARG A 189 6.76 -5.72 24.70
C ARG A 189 5.99 -5.38 25.97
N ALA A 190 5.49 -6.39 26.67
CA ALA A 190 4.81 -6.23 27.96
C ALA A 190 5.71 -5.54 29.00
N ASP A 191 7.01 -5.82 28.98
CA ASP A 191 7.99 -5.30 29.93
C ASP A 191 8.67 -3.99 29.49
N GLY A 192 8.18 -3.35 28.42
CA GLY A 192 8.76 -2.13 27.83
C GLY A 192 9.79 -2.38 26.71
N PRO A 193 10.25 -1.32 26.03
CA PRO A 193 11.18 -1.45 24.91
C PRO A 193 12.52 -2.05 25.34
N ALA A 194 13.00 -3.03 24.57
CA ALA A 194 14.32 -3.64 24.79
C ALA A 194 15.46 -2.81 24.17
N ILE A 195 15.13 -1.70 23.50
CA ILE A 195 16.06 -0.84 22.78
C ILE A 195 16.26 0.45 23.58
N HIS A 196 17.53 0.83 23.77
CA HIS A 196 17.88 2.07 24.45
C HIS A 196 17.33 3.31 23.71
N SER A 197 17.01 4.36 24.46
CA SER A 197 16.37 5.59 23.94
C SER A 197 17.15 6.25 22.80
N SER A 198 18.48 6.15 22.82
CA SER A 198 19.38 6.67 21.77
C SER A 198 19.12 6.07 20.38
N ILE A 199 18.57 4.85 20.31
CA ILE A 199 18.19 4.17 19.06
C ILE A 199 16.67 4.22 18.87
N LEU A 200 15.89 4.13 19.96
CA LEU A 200 14.44 4.14 19.91
C LEU A 200 13.87 5.47 19.37
N ILE A 201 14.46 6.62 19.74
CA ILE A 201 14.00 7.93 19.28
C ILE A 201 14.17 8.09 17.76
N PRO A 202 15.37 7.88 17.16
CA PRO A 202 15.52 7.89 15.70
C PRO A 202 14.58 6.91 14.99
N LEU A 203 14.41 5.72 15.55
CA LEU A 203 13.50 4.72 15.00
C LEU A 203 12.03 5.17 15.02
N GLY A 204 11.60 5.79 16.12
CA GLY A 204 10.25 6.35 16.26
C GLY A 204 10.00 7.52 15.30
N LEU A 205 10.99 8.40 15.11
CA LEU A 205 10.92 9.49 14.13
C LEU A 205 10.78 8.95 12.71
N MET A 206 11.56 7.93 12.35
CA MET A 206 11.45 7.28 11.04
C MET A 206 10.13 6.52 10.86
N ALA A 207 9.63 5.86 11.91
CA ALA A 207 8.31 5.22 11.89
C ALA A 207 7.19 6.25 11.64
N LEU A 208 7.22 7.39 12.34
CA LEU A 208 6.28 8.48 12.12
C LEU A 208 6.39 9.03 10.69
N ALA A 209 7.61 9.27 10.20
CA ALA A 209 7.85 9.75 8.84
C ALA A 209 7.26 8.80 7.78
N PHE A 210 7.41 7.48 7.98
CA PHE A 210 6.89 6.46 7.07
C PHE A 210 5.36 6.36 7.13
N VAL A 211 4.75 6.53 8.31
CA VAL A 211 3.29 6.62 8.43
C VAL A 211 2.76 7.86 7.72
N LEU A 212 3.39 9.03 7.91
CA LEU A 212 3.02 10.25 7.20
C LEU A 212 3.17 10.10 5.67
N LEU A 213 4.25 9.45 5.24
CA LEU A 213 4.48 9.11 3.83
C LEU A 213 3.36 8.22 3.29
N PHE A 214 3.00 7.15 3.99
CA PHE A 214 1.89 6.29 3.61
C PHE A 214 0.58 7.08 3.49
N VAL A 215 0.20 7.86 4.51
CA VAL A 215 -1.05 8.64 4.51
C VAL A 215 -1.07 9.62 3.33
N THR A 216 0.03 10.32 3.09
CA THR A 216 0.17 11.26 1.96
C THR A 216 -0.01 10.56 0.62
N LEU A 217 0.75 9.48 0.37
CA LEU A 217 0.67 8.72 -0.88
C LEU A 217 -0.71 8.08 -1.06
N HIS A 218 -1.31 7.59 0.02
CA HIS A 218 -2.62 6.95 0.01
C HIS A 218 -3.72 7.94 -0.39
N LEU A 219 -3.76 9.12 0.24
CA LEU A 219 -4.73 10.16 -0.11
C LEU A 219 -4.54 10.67 -1.55
N MET A 220 -3.29 10.83 -2.01
CA MET A 220 -2.99 11.15 -3.41
C MET A 220 -3.51 10.08 -4.37
N SER A 221 -3.25 8.81 -4.05
CA SER A 221 -3.66 7.66 -4.87
C SER A 221 -5.19 7.52 -4.91
N MET A 222 -5.87 7.65 -3.76
CA MET A 222 -7.34 7.68 -3.69
C MET A 222 -7.93 8.84 -4.50
N ARG A 223 -7.38 10.06 -4.37
CA ARG A 223 -7.80 11.21 -5.17
C ARG A 223 -7.68 10.92 -6.67
N ASN A 224 -6.55 10.37 -7.10
CA ASN A 224 -6.32 10.00 -8.50
C ASN A 224 -7.30 8.92 -8.98
N GLU A 225 -7.59 7.93 -8.15
CA GLU A 225 -8.54 6.87 -8.49
C GLU A 225 -9.98 7.40 -8.62
N ILE A 226 -10.42 8.28 -7.73
CA ILE A 226 -11.74 8.92 -7.85
C ILE A 226 -11.83 9.73 -9.14
N MET A 227 -10.77 10.48 -9.49
CA MET A 227 -10.71 11.22 -10.76
C MET A 227 -10.77 10.29 -11.97
N ARG A 228 -10.03 9.17 -11.95
CA ARG A 228 -10.07 8.16 -13.02
C ARG A 228 -11.48 7.60 -13.22
N ARG A 229 -12.20 7.30 -12.13
CA ARG A 229 -13.59 6.82 -12.20
C ARG A 229 -14.54 7.87 -12.79
N ARG A 230 -14.38 9.14 -12.42
CA ARG A 230 -15.16 10.25 -13.01
C ARG A 230 -14.92 10.39 -14.51
N ILE A 231 -13.66 10.35 -14.95
CA ILE A 231 -13.29 10.42 -16.37
C ILE A 231 -13.92 9.24 -17.13
N ARG A 232 -13.84 8.02 -16.58
CA ARG A 232 -14.46 6.83 -17.19
C ARG A 232 -15.98 7.00 -17.33
N ALA A 233 -16.66 7.47 -16.29
CA ALA A 233 -18.10 7.72 -16.34
C ALA A 233 -18.49 8.77 -17.38
N MET A 234 -17.73 9.87 -17.49
CA MET A 234 -17.96 10.90 -18.51
C MET A 234 -17.76 10.37 -19.93
N ARG A 235 -16.73 9.55 -20.16
CA ARG A 235 -16.49 8.92 -21.47
C ARG A 235 -17.62 7.99 -21.89
N MET A 236 -18.14 7.16 -20.97
CA MET A 236 -19.27 6.28 -21.25
C MET A 236 -20.54 7.07 -21.59
N ARG A 237 -20.81 8.17 -20.88
CA ARG A 237 -21.94 9.07 -21.18
C ARG A 237 -21.80 9.78 -22.53
N ALA A 238 -20.59 10.24 -22.86
CA ALA A 238 -20.34 10.86 -24.16
C ALA A 238 -20.55 9.84 -25.30
N ALA A 239 -20.09 8.60 -25.14
CA ALA A 239 -20.30 7.52 -26.11
C ALA A 239 -21.78 7.14 -26.27
N SER A 240 -22.60 7.22 -25.21
CA SER A 240 -24.04 6.94 -25.30
C SER A 240 -24.85 8.07 -25.96
N VAL A 241 -24.32 9.29 -26.03
CA VAL A 241 -24.98 10.46 -26.64
C VAL A 241 -24.49 10.73 -28.06
N ALA A 242 -23.34 10.18 -28.45
CA ALA A 242 -22.85 10.28 -29.82
C ALA A 242 -23.87 9.64 -30.79
N PRO A 243 -24.36 10.36 -31.82
CA PRO A 243 -25.21 9.77 -32.83
C PRO A 243 -24.48 8.57 -33.45
N ALA A 244 -25.19 7.44 -33.64
CA ALA A 244 -24.65 6.34 -34.42
C ALA A 244 -24.19 6.91 -35.75
N ALA A 245 -22.87 6.95 -35.99
CA ALA A 245 -22.33 7.41 -37.25
C ALA A 245 -23.06 6.61 -38.33
N SER A 246 -23.87 7.30 -39.13
CA SER A 246 -24.71 6.71 -40.14
C SER A 246 -23.84 5.76 -40.96
N SER A 247 -24.09 4.46 -40.86
CA SER A 247 -23.58 3.51 -41.82
C SER A 247 -24.17 3.95 -43.16
N SER A 248 -23.40 4.75 -43.89
CA SER A 248 -23.77 5.19 -45.23
C SER A 248 -23.88 3.91 -46.05
N THR A 249 -25.12 3.50 -46.27
CA THR A 249 -25.51 2.47 -47.20
C THR A 249 -24.81 2.81 -48.51
N VAL A 250 -23.75 2.06 -48.85
CA VAL A 250 -23.18 2.11 -50.18
C VAL A 250 -24.23 1.47 -51.07
N THR A 251 -25.14 2.29 -51.59
CA THR A 251 -26.08 1.91 -52.63
C THR A 251 -25.25 1.52 -53.84
N LYS A 252 -25.04 0.22 -54.01
CA LYS A 252 -24.39 -0.35 -55.17
C LYS A 252 -25.32 -0.13 -56.36
N ALA A 253 -25.13 0.96 -57.09
CA ALA A 253 -25.85 1.21 -58.33
C ALA A 253 -25.51 0.08 -59.32
N ALA A 254 -26.53 -0.67 -59.74
CA ALA A 254 -26.41 -1.63 -60.82
C ALA A 254 -26.21 -0.88 -62.14
N PRO A 255 -25.26 -1.26 -63.01
CA PRO A 255 -25.19 -0.67 -64.33
C PRO A 255 -26.34 -1.23 -65.17
N ALA A 256 -27.20 -0.33 -65.62
CA ALA A 256 -28.16 -0.58 -66.68
C ALA A 256 -27.41 -1.07 -67.93
N GLY A 257 -27.94 -2.13 -68.54
CA GLY A 257 -27.36 -2.72 -69.73
C GLY A 257 -27.21 -1.74 -70.89
N ALA A 258 -26.17 -1.97 -71.69
CA ALA A 258 -26.08 -1.46 -73.05
C ALA A 258 -25.39 -2.54 -73.90
N ARG A 259 -26.23 -3.19 -74.73
CA ARG A 259 -26.00 -3.79 -76.05
C ARG A 259 -24.86 -4.80 -76.23
#